data_AF-A0A821WVS9-F1
#
_entry.id   AF-A0A821WVS9-F1
#
_cell.length_a   1.000
_cell.length_b   1.000
_cell.length_c   1.000
_cell.angle_alpha   90.00
_cell.angle_beta   90.00
_cell.angle_gamma   90.00
#
_symmetry.space_group_name_H-M   'P 1'
#
loop_
_entity.id
_entity.type
_entity.pdbx_description
1 polymer ?
#
loop_
_entity_poly.entity_id
_entity_poly.type
_entity_poly.pdbx_seq_one_letter_code
_entity_poly.pdbx_strand_id
1 'polypeptide(L)'
;NYVNFGVFQLYSDPCFDNFLQVFISILTTIKISHLFSYPKLTLAFFSLIETFSTVKIDYLANLSRPLFGYILETINEGLLSSEQIVQNACCVYLDTLLSHVFRSVKKHIASANLMTNIQEYESLFRQILVNLLNSIIYSECKNIYTVSKPLLGLILLNENKFFTEIKQQLLYGHTQAKQAILSTALDNLMTGIDRTLKESNKENFTQNITQFRSNVQDALNVNTIILSSIPVSSSSSSSSNVSTNVPVTIAISNSIPSSSMTAPVEELMTL
;
A
#
# COMPACT_ATOMS: atom_id res chain seq x y z
N ASN A 1 -1.56 -6.18 23.20
CA ASN A 1 -1.08 -7.52 23.62
C ASN A 1 0.41 -7.45 23.87
N TYR A 2 0.83 -7.42 25.14
CA TYR A 2 2.25 -7.46 25.51
C TYR A 2 2.63 -8.91 25.84
N VAL A 3 3.62 -9.45 25.13
CA VAL A 3 4.20 -10.78 25.42
C VAL A 3 5.68 -10.57 25.72
N ASN A 4 6.11 -10.93 26.93
CA ASN A 4 7.51 -10.81 27.33
C ASN A 4 8.31 -12.01 26.81
N PHE A 5 8.94 -11.83 25.64
CA PHE A 5 9.73 -12.89 25.01
C PHE A 5 11.06 -13.20 25.73
N GLY A 6 11.53 -12.31 26.62
CA GLY A 6 12.78 -12.52 27.37
C GLY A 6 12.64 -13.62 28.43
N VAL A 7 11.42 -13.88 28.90
CA VAL A 7 11.12 -14.92 29.89
C VAL A 7 11.44 -16.32 29.34
N PHE A 8 11.12 -16.61 28.07
CA PHE A 8 11.42 -17.91 27.47
C PHE A 8 12.93 -18.21 27.45
N GLN A 9 13.75 -17.19 27.15
CA GLN A 9 15.20 -17.33 27.14
C GLN A 9 15.77 -17.53 28.56
N LEU A 10 15.20 -16.87 29.57
CA LEU A 10 15.63 -17.03 30.97
C LEU A 10 15.36 -18.42 31.51
N TYR A 11 14.22 -19.01 31.17
CA TYR A 11 13.84 -20.35 31.63
C TYR A 11 14.28 -21.48 30.68
N SER A 12 14.98 -21.16 29.58
CA SER A 12 15.33 -22.13 28.53
C SER A 12 14.10 -22.90 28.01
N ASP A 13 12.97 -22.21 27.89
CA ASP A 13 11.70 -22.79 27.45
C ASP A 13 11.63 -22.80 25.91
N PRO A 14 11.53 -23.99 25.27
CA PRO A 14 11.49 -24.12 23.81
C PRO A 14 10.14 -23.72 23.19
N CYS A 15 9.13 -23.35 23.98
CA CYS A 15 7.79 -23.05 23.46
C CYS A 15 7.79 -21.99 22.36
N PHE A 16 8.59 -20.93 22.50
CA PHE A 16 8.67 -19.87 21.49
C PHE A 16 9.33 -20.36 20.20
N ASP A 17 10.41 -21.12 20.30
CA ASP A 17 11.11 -21.68 19.13
C ASP A 17 10.23 -22.68 18.39
N ASN A 18 9.51 -23.54 19.12
CA ASN A 18 8.51 -24.45 18.56
C ASN A 18 7.40 -23.69 17.83
N PHE A 19 6.93 -22.58 18.41
CA PHE A 19 5.95 -21.71 17.76
C PHE A 19 6.51 -21.12 16.45
N LEU A 20 7.75 -20.63 16.43
CA LEU A 20 8.38 -20.11 15.21
C LEU A 20 8.52 -21.18 14.13
N GLN A 21 8.86 -22.41 14.51
CA GLN A 21 8.93 -23.54 13.58
C GLN A 21 7.56 -23.87 12.98
N VAL A 22 6.50 -23.88 13.79
CA VAL A 22 5.12 -24.07 13.31
C VAL A 22 4.72 -22.93 12.39
N PHE A 23 5.05 -21.68 12.75
CA PHE A 23 4.79 -20.52 11.91
C PHE A 23 5.47 -20.64 10.54
N ILE A 24 6.76 -20.99 10.49
CA ILE A 24 7.47 -21.25 9.23
C ILE A 24 6.79 -22.39 8.45
N SER A 25 6.42 -23.48 9.13
CA SER A 25 5.77 -24.63 8.51
C SER A 25 4.43 -24.24 7.85
N ILE A 26 3.66 -23.33 8.46
CA ILE A 26 2.44 -22.77 7.90
C ILE A 26 2.77 -22.01 6.60
N LEU A 27 3.77 -21.13 6.62
CA LEU A 27 4.19 -20.35 5.44
C LEU A 27 4.67 -21.23 4.28
N THR A 28 5.34 -22.36 4.57
CA THR A 28 5.88 -23.24 3.52
C THR A 28 4.87 -24.25 2.97
N THR A 29 3.83 -24.60 3.74
CA THR A 29 2.95 -25.73 3.42
C THR A 29 1.63 -25.28 2.77
N ILE A 30 1.10 -24.13 3.17
CA ILE A 30 -0.21 -23.66 2.72
C ILE A 30 -0.03 -22.79 1.49
N LYS A 31 -0.81 -23.03 0.43
CA LYS A 31 -0.87 -22.12 -0.71
C LYS A 31 -1.79 -20.96 -0.39
N ILE A 32 -1.46 -19.77 -0.89
CA ILE A 32 -2.25 -18.54 -0.71
C ILE A 32 -3.72 -18.76 -1.13
N SER A 33 -3.98 -19.45 -2.24
CA SER A 33 -5.35 -19.75 -2.68
C SER A 33 -6.16 -20.58 -1.68
N HIS A 34 -5.51 -21.57 -1.04
CA HIS A 34 -6.15 -22.37 0.01
C HIS A 34 -6.36 -21.56 1.28
N LEU A 35 -5.42 -20.66 1.63
CA LEU A 35 -5.57 -19.77 2.78
C LEU A 35 -6.88 -19.00 2.71
N PHE A 36 -7.13 -18.31 1.60
CA PHE A 36 -8.35 -17.52 1.40
C PHE A 36 -9.63 -18.35 1.20
N SER A 37 -9.51 -19.64 0.85
CA SER A 37 -10.66 -20.54 0.70
C SER A 37 -11.33 -20.88 2.05
N TYR A 38 -10.63 -20.71 3.17
CA TYR A 38 -11.13 -21.07 4.51
C TYR A 38 -11.17 -19.84 5.43
N PRO A 39 -12.32 -19.14 5.57
CA PRO A 39 -12.41 -17.87 6.28
C PRO A 39 -11.88 -17.88 7.71
N LYS A 40 -12.13 -18.96 8.46
CA LYS A 40 -11.61 -19.10 9.84
C LYS A 40 -10.08 -19.13 9.87
N LEU A 41 -9.47 -19.79 8.90
CA LEU A 41 -8.02 -19.86 8.78
C LEU A 41 -7.46 -18.50 8.34
N THR A 42 -8.08 -17.85 7.36
CA THR A 42 -7.74 -16.48 6.93
C THR A 42 -7.69 -15.53 8.12
N LEU A 43 -8.77 -15.45 8.90
CA LEU A 43 -8.85 -14.55 10.05
C LEU A 43 -7.79 -14.87 11.12
N ALA A 44 -7.57 -16.15 11.41
CA ALA A 44 -6.54 -16.57 12.36
C ALA A 44 -5.12 -16.21 11.87
N PHE A 45 -4.83 -16.42 10.58
CA PHE A 45 -3.55 -16.09 9.98
C PHE A 45 -3.28 -14.58 10.00
N PHE A 46 -4.23 -13.76 9.58
CA PHE A 46 -4.05 -12.31 9.58
C PHE A 46 -3.95 -11.73 10.98
N SER A 47 -4.72 -12.25 11.94
CA SER A 47 -4.57 -11.87 13.36
C SER A 47 -3.18 -12.23 13.91
N LEU A 48 -2.63 -13.37 13.50
CA LEU A 48 -1.28 -13.79 13.85
C LEU A 48 -0.23 -12.84 13.24
N ILE A 49 -0.33 -12.54 11.95
CA ILE A 49 0.58 -11.64 11.24
C ILE A 49 0.56 -10.24 11.85
N GLU A 50 -0.63 -9.70 12.12
CA GLU A 50 -0.79 -8.40 12.78
C GLU A 50 -0.06 -8.40 14.13
N THR A 51 -0.39 -9.35 15.01
CA THR A 51 0.21 -9.44 16.35
C THR A 51 1.73 -9.60 16.25
N PHE A 52 2.20 -10.49 15.39
CA PHE A 52 3.61 -10.80 15.28
C PHE A 52 4.41 -9.64 14.66
N SER A 53 3.81 -8.88 13.74
CA SER A 53 4.41 -7.64 13.22
C SER A 53 4.61 -6.60 14.31
N THR A 54 3.65 -6.41 15.21
CA THR A 54 3.79 -5.41 16.28
C THR A 54 4.87 -5.75 17.30
N VAL A 55 5.23 -7.03 17.47
CA VAL A 55 6.18 -7.44 18.52
C VAL A 55 7.53 -7.94 18.01
N LYS A 56 7.59 -8.56 16.82
CA LYS A 56 8.79 -9.19 16.26
C LYS A 56 8.98 -8.82 14.78
N ILE A 57 8.76 -7.56 14.42
CA ILE A 57 8.97 -7.09 13.05
C ILE A 57 10.40 -7.35 12.55
N ASP A 58 11.41 -7.22 13.43
CA ASP A 58 12.80 -7.49 13.09
C ASP A 58 12.99 -8.92 12.54
N TYR A 59 12.30 -9.91 13.13
CA TYR A 59 12.34 -11.29 12.67
C TYR A 59 11.63 -11.45 11.32
N LEU A 60 10.42 -10.91 11.18
CA LEU A 60 9.65 -10.98 9.93
C LEU A 60 10.38 -10.33 8.75
N ALA A 61 11.00 -9.18 8.99
CA ALA A 61 11.74 -8.42 7.99
C ALA A 61 13.04 -9.13 7.56
N ASN A 62 13.59 -9.98 8.44
CA ASN A 62 14.80 -10.79 8.22
C ASN A 62 14.53 -12.25 7.86
N LEU A 63 13.29 -12.62 7.52
CA LEU A 63 13.01 -13.95 6.99
C LEU A 63 13.79 -14.19 5.69
N SER A 64 14.03 -15.47 5.38
CA SER A 64 14.56 -15.85 4.07
C SER A 64 13.62 -15.33 2.97
N ARG A 65 14.20 -14.88 1.86
CA ARG A 65 13.49 -14.38 0.67
C ARG A 65 12.16 -15.08 0.35
N PRO A 66 12.09 -16.42 0.16
CA PRO A 66 10.82 -17.08 -0.20
C PRO A 66 9.72 -16.93 0.87
N LEU A 67 10.09 -16.91 2.15
CA LEU A 67 9.13 -16.72 3.25
C LEU A 67 8.66 -15.27 3.34
N PHE A 68 9.56 -14.32 3.14
CA PHE A 68 9.21 -12.90 3.10
C PHE A 68 8.28 -12.60 1.91
N GLY A 69 8.61 -13.13 0.72
CA GLY A 69 7.77 -13.04 -0.47
C GLY A 69 6.38 -13.62 -0.26
N TYR A 70 6.30 -14.83 0.30
CA TYR A 70 5.00 -15.46 0.61
C TYR A 70 4.12 -14.57 1.51
N ILE A 71 4.70 -13.98 2.57
CA ILE A 71 3.96 -13.06 3.44
C ILE A 71 3.50 -11.84 2.64
N LEU A 72 4.40 -11.22 1.88
CA LEU A 72 4.09 -9.99 1.16
C LEU A 72 3.04 -10.20 0.05
N GLU A 73 3.10 -11.32 -0.67
CA GLU A 73 2.08 -11.72 -1.64
C GLU A 73 0.73 -11.96 -0.95
N THR A 74 0.74 -12.65 0.20
CA THR A 74 -0.48 -12.88 1.00
C THR A 74 -1.08 -11.56 1.48
N ILE A 75 -0.25 -10.59 1.85
CA ILE A 75 -0.67 -9.25 2.27
C ILE A 75 -1.27 -8.47 1.10
N ASN A 76 -0.66 -8.55 -0.09
CA ASN A 76 -1.20 -7.92 -1.30
C ASN A 76 -2.60 -8.46 -1.64
N GLU A 77 -2.79 -9.78 -1.62
CA GLU A 77 -4.11 -10.39 -1.82
C GLU A 77 -5.09 -10.04 -0.68
N GLY A 78 -4.60 -9.98 0.56
CA GLY A 78 -5.40 -9.64 1.75
C GLY A 78 -5.97 -8.22 1.71
N LEU A 79 -5.24 -7.26 1.12
CA LEU A 79 -5.73 -5.88 0.94
C LEU A 79 -6.94 -5.80 0.00
N LEU A 80 -7.06 -6.73 -0.94
CA LEU A 80 -8.18 -6.82 -1.88
C LEU A 80 -9.39 -7.57 -1.31
N SER A 81 -9.27 -8.13 -0.10
CA SER A 81 -10.35 -8.85 0.58
C SER A 81 -11.53 -7.92 0.91
N SER A 82 -12.74 -8.46 0.86
CA SER A 82 -13.95 -7.76 1.33
C SER A 82 -14.02 -7.63 2.86
N GLU A 83 -13.24 -8.43 3.58
CA GLU A 83 -13.24 -8.46 5.05
C GLU A 83 -12.36 -7.34 5.63
N GLN A 84 -13.00 -6.36 6.26
CA GLN A 84 -12.34 -5.19 6.84
C GLN A 84 -11.26 -5.54 7.87
N ILE A 85 -11.46 -6.62 8.63
CA ILE A 85 -10.50 -7.12 9.62
C ILE A 85 -9.19 -7.54 8.93
N VAL A 86 -9.30 -8.22 7.78
CA VAL A 86 -8.13 -8.67 6.99
C VAL A 86 -7.37 -7.48 6.42
N GLN A 87 -8.09 -6.52 5.82
CA GLN A 87 -7.49 -5.30 5.28
C GLN A 87 -6.74 -4.50 6.36
N ASN A 88 -7.32 -4.39 7.56
CA ASN A 88 -6.70 -3.71 8.69
C ASN A 88 -5.40 -4.40 9.13
N ALA A 89 -5.42 -5.72 9.30
CA ALA A 89 -4.22 -6.48 9.64
C ALA A 89 -3.09 -6.29 8.61
N CYS A 90 -3.44 -6.27 7.31
CA CYS A 90 -2.49 -5.98 6.23
C CYS A 90 -1.88 -4.57 6.35
N CYS A 91 -2.70 -3.56 6.62
CA CYS A 91 -2.24 -2.19 6.76
C CYS A 91 -1.33 -2.01 7.99
N VAL A 92 -1.68 -2.64 9.12
CA VAL A 92 -0.85 -2.63 10.33
C VAL A 92 0.51 -3.31 10.08
N TYR A 93 0.52 -4.46 9.41
CA TYR A 93 1.76 -5.14 9.02
C TYR A 93 2.63 -4.24 8.14
N LEU A 94 2.08 -3.67 7.07
CA LEU A 94 2.82 -2.82 6.14
C LEU A 94 3.35 -1.56 6.81
N ASP A 95 2.52 -0.87 7.61
CA ASP A 95 2.94 0.34 8.31
C ASP A 95 4.09 0.05 9.29
N THR A 96 3.99 -1.07 10.00
CA THR A 96 5.02 -1.51 10.95
C THR A 96 6.31 -1.89 10.24
N LEU A 97 6.22 -2.63 9.13
CA LEU A 97 7.36 -3.01 8.29
C LEU A 97 8.08 -1.78 7.73
N LEU A 98 7.34 -0.87 7.10
CA LEU A 98 7.91 0.34 6.50
C LEU A 98 8.53 1.24 7.57
N SER A 99 7.84 1.44 8.69
CA SER A 99 8.39 2.18 9.84
C SER A 99 9.68 1.54 10.36
N HIS A 100 9.75 0.21 10.40
CA HIS A 100 10.94 -0.52 10.80
C HIS A 100 12.09 -0.33 9.80
N VAL A 101 11.83 -0.45 8.49
CA VAL A 101 12.82 -0.21 7.42
C VAL A 101 13.40 1.19 7.56
N PHE A 102 12.58 2.23 7.55
CA PHE A 102 13.04 3.63 7.68
C PHE A 102 13.84 3.86 8.97
N ARG A 103 13.40 3.29 10.09
CA ARG A 103 14.10 3.40 11.38
C ARG A 103 15.45 2.69 11.35
N SER A 104 15.53 1.52 10.74
CA SER A 104 16.75 0.72 10.68
C SER A 104 17.82 1.36 9.78
N VAL A 105 17.40 1.92 8.64
CA VAL A 105 18.28 2.62 7.71
C VAL A 105 18.81 3.91 8.33
N LYS A 106 17.94 4.76 8.87
CA LYS A 106 18.33 6.01 9.55
C LYS A 106 19.28 5.81 10.73
N LYS A 107 19.21 4.66 11.39
CA LYS A 107 20.11 4.30 12.50
C LYS A 107 21.37 3.56 12.06
N HIS A 108 21.53 3.29 10.76
CA HIS A 108 22.59 2.46 10.19
C HIS A 108 22.69 1.06 10.83
N ILE A 109 21.55 0.48 11.20
CA ILE A 109 21.43 -0.87 11.77
C ILE A 109 20.64 -1.83 10.86
N ALA A 110 20.29 -1.39 9.66
CA ALA A 110 19.60 -2.24 8.68
C ALA A 110 20.49 -3.44 8.32
N SER A 111 19.94 -4.64 8.45
CA SER A 111 20.63 -5.86 8.06
C SER A 111 20.72 -5.97 6.54
N ALA A 112 21.75 -6.66 6.03
CA ALA A 112 21.87 -6.94 4.60
C ALA A 112 20.66 -7.73 4.05
N ASN A 113 20.11 -8.65 4.85
CA ASN A 113 18.96 -9.46 4.44
C ASN A 113 17.69 -8.61 4.29
N LEU A 114 17.43 -7.69 5.23
CA LEU A 114 16.32 -6.74 5.12
C LEU A 114 16.42 -5.94 3.82
N MET A 115 17.58 -5.33 3.55
CA MET A 115 17.78 -4.52 2.36
C MET A 115 17.61 -5.33 1.07
N THR A 116 18.09 -6.57 1.06
CA THR A 116 17.91 -7.51 -0.07
C THR A 116 16.43 -7.81 -0.29
N ASN A 117 15.68 -8.11 0.77
CA ASN A 117 14.24 -8.37 0.69
C ASN A 117 13.47 -7.14 0.13
N ILE A 118 13.80 -5.92 0.58
CA ILE A 118 13.14 -4.71 0.08
C ILE A 118 13.44 -4.46 -1.40
N GLN A 119 14.67 -4.73 -1.85
CA GLN A 119 15.05 -4.62 -3.27
C GLN A 119 14.36 -5.66 -4.15
N GLU A 120 14.34 -6.91 -3.71
CA GLU A 120 13.83 -8.02 -4.51
C GLU A 120 12.32 -7.91 -4.75
N TYR A 121 11.57 -7.40 -3.76
CA TYR A 121 10.13 -7.25 -3.83
C TYR A 121 9.65 -5.81 -4.13
N GLU A 122 10.52 -4.95 -4.65
CA GLU A 122 10.20 -3.56 -5.00
C GLU A 122 8.97 -3.45 -5.92
N SER A 123 8.86 -4.34 -6.92
CA SER A 123 7.71 -4.40 -7.83
C SER A 123 6.39 -4.69 -7.11
N LEU A 124 6.42 -5.57 -6.12
CA LEU A 124 5.25 -5.92 -5.32
C LEU A 124 4.86 -4.77 -4.39
N PHE A 125 5.83 -4.05 -3.80
CA PHE A 125 5.53 -2.83 -3.05
C PHE A 125 4.87 -1.76 -3.93
N ARG A 126 5.33 -1.57 -5.17
CA ARG A 126 4.68 -0.66 -6.12
C ARG A 126 3.24 -1.10 -6.46
N GLN A 127 3.02 -2.39 -6.67
CA GLN A 127 1.68 -2.94 -6.89
C GLN A 127 0.76 -2.69 -5.70
N ILE A 128 1.22 -2.97 -4.47
CA ILE A 128 0.49 -2.71 -3.24
C ILE A 128 0.13 -1.23 -3.14
N LEU A 129 1.08 -0.34 -3.42
CA LEU A 129 0.86 1.10 -3.40
C LEU A 129 -0.28 1.48 -4.35
N VAL A 130 -0.20 1.07 -5.61
CA VAL A 130 -1.24 1.34 -6.62
C VAL A 130 -2.60 0.79 -6.18
N ASN A 131 -2.64 -0.41 -5.61
CA ASN A 131 -3.87 -1.01 -5.09
C ASN A 131 -4.49 -0.18 -3.95
N LEU A 132 -3.68 0.28 -2.99
CA LEU A 132 -4.15 1.15 -1.90
C LEU A 132 -4.67 2.49 -2.42
N LEU A 133 -3.98 3.09 -3.37
CA LEU A 133 -4.38 4.37 -3.97
C LEU A 133 -5.70 4.23 -4.75
N ASN A 134 -5.82 3.19 -5.57
CA ASN A 134 -7.06 2.85 -6.26
C ASN A 134 -8.20 2.60 -5.27
N SER A 135 -7.93 1.91 -4.16
CA SER A 135 -8.92 1.69 -3.10
C SER A 135 -9.38 3.01 -2.47
N ILE A 136 -8.51 4.01 -2.31
CA ILE A 136 -8.90 5.32 -1.76
C ILE A 136 -9.76 6.10 -2.76
N ILE A 137 -9.38 6.09 -4.04
CA ILE A 137 -10.05 6.88 -5.09
C ILE A 137 -11.42 6.29 -5.44
N TYR A 138 -11.48 4.99 -5.74
CA TYR A 138 -12.64 4.35 -6.38
C TYR A 138 -13.58 3.63 -5.41
N SER A 139 -13.12 3.28 -4.21
CA SER A 139 -13.94 2.53 -3.24
C SER A 139 -14.55 3.43 -2.16
N GLU A 140 -15.61 2.93 -1.54
CA GLU A 140 -16.03 3.35 -0.21
C GLU A 140 -14.99 2.89 0.81
N CYS A 141 -13.81 3.54 0.79
CA CYS A 141 -12.73 3.22 1.71
C CYS A 141 -13.18 3.53 3.15
N LYS A 142 -13.63 2.49 3.87
CA LYS A 142 -14.16 2.61 5.23
C LYS A 142 -13.07 2.99 6.24
N ASN A 143 -11.80 2.70 5.92
CA ASN A 143 -10.65 2.85 6.81
C ASN A 143 -9.54 3.72 6.21
N ILE A 144 -9.88 4.91 5.70
CA ILE A 144 -8.90 5.86 5.14
C ILE A 144 -7.73 6.09 6.11
N TYR A 145 -8.02 6.21 7.41
CA TYR A 145 -7.02 6.39 8.47
C TYR A 145 -6.02 5.25 8.60
N THR A 146 -6.44 4.02 8.36
CA THR A 146 -5.56 2.85 8.47
C THR A 146 -4.77 2.66 7.18
N VAL A 147 -5.41 2.91 6.02
CA VAL A 147 -4.82 2.75 4.69
C VAL A 147 -3.81 3.86 4.37
N SER A 148 -4.03 5.08 4.87
CA SER A 148 -3.12 6.22 4.65
C SER A 148 -1.72 5.99 5.23
N LYS A 149 -1.60 5.31 6.38
CA LYS A 149 -0.32 5.07 7.07
C LYS A 149 0.68 4.25 6.25
N PRO A 150 0.36 3.01 5.81
CA PRO A 150 1.26 2.26 4.94
C PRO A 150 1.42 2.93 3.58
N LEU A 151 0.40 3.62 3.06
CA LEU A 151 0.51 4.36 1.81
C LEU A 151 1.61 5.43 1.87
N LEU A 152 1.70 6.21 2.96
CA LEU A 152 2.80 7.16 3.15
C LEU A 152 4.16 6.46 3.09
N GLY A 153 4.32 5.35 3.82
CA GLY A 153 5.57 4.58 3.80
C GLY A 153 5.95 4.07 2.42
N LEU A 154 4.97 3.63 1.62
CA LEU A 154 5.20 3.14 0.27
C LEU A 154 5.54 4.29 -0.70
N ILE A 155 4.93 5.46 -0.53
CA ILE A 155 5.24 6.67 -1.30
C ILE A 155 6.67 7.13 -1.01
N LEU A 156 7.03 7.25 0.27
CA LEU A 156 8.38 7.66 0.68
C LEU A 156 9.44 6.65 0.22
N LEU A 157 9.09 5.36 0.12
CA LEU A 157 9.98 4.32 -0.38
C LEU A 157 10.26 4.43 -1.90
N ASN A 158 9.37 5.07 -2.67
CA ASN A 158 9.40 5.11 -4.14
C ASN A 158 9.31 6.54 -4.72
N GLU A 159 9.65 7.57 -3.93
CA GLU A 159 9.28 8.98 -4.12
C GLU A 159 9.45 9.51 -5.56
N ASN A 160 10.58 9.23 -6.20
CA ASN A 160 10.91 9.83 -7.50
C ASN A 160 10.20 9.18 -8.70
N LYS A 161 9.93 7.88 -8.65
CA LYS A 161 9.22 7.17 -9.73
C LYS A 161 7.71 7.30 -9.59
N PHE A 162 7.23 7.28 -8.34
CA PHE A 162 5.82 7.25 -8.01
C PHE A 162 5.05 8.49 -8.51
N PHE A 163 5.48 9.71 -8.15
CA PHE A 163 4.72 10.91 -8.51
C PHE A 163 4.63 11.13 -10.01
N THR A 164 5.71 10.83 -10.73
CA THR A 164 5.76 11.02 -12.19
C THR A 164 4.85 10.00 -12.91
N GLU A 165 4.94 8.72 -12.54
CA GLU A 165 4.14 7.65 -13.16
C GLU A 165 2.64 7.80 -12.83
N ILE A 166 2.29 8.05 -11.58
CA ILE A 166 0.89 8.25 -11.17
C ILE A 166 0.29 9.48 -11.84
N LYS A 167 1.02 10.61 -11.90
CA LYS A 167 0.55 11.79 -12.62
C LYS A 167 0.27 11.45 -14.07
N GLN A 168 1.20 10.80 -14.77
CA GLN A 168 0.98 10.44 -16.18
C GLN A 168 -0.25 9.55 -16.37
N GLN A 169 -0.45 8.56 -15.50
CA GLN A 169 -1.58 7.63 -15.58
C GLN A 169 -2.91 8.28 -15.25
N LEU A 170 -2.98 9.08 -14.17
CA LEU A 170 -4.19 9.78 -13.79
C LEU A 170 -4.56 10.91 -14.76
N LEU A 171 -3.61 11.48 -15.49
CA LEU A 171 -3.89 12.54 -16.46
C LEU A 171 -4.31 11.98 -17.82
N TYR A 172 -3.95 10.74 -18.14
CA TYR A 172 -4.20 10.14 -19.45
C TYR A 172 -5.71 10.01 -19.73
N GLY A 173 -6.17 10.54 -20.87
CA GLY A 173 -7.56 10.43 -21.31
C GLY A 173 -8.56 11.40 -20.66
N HIS A 174 -8.11 12.36 -19.85
CA HIS A 174 -8.95 13.40 -19.26
C HIS A 174 -8.82 14.77 -19.95
N THR A 175 -9.83 15.63 -19.79
CA THR A 175 -9.80 17.00 -20.32
C THR A 175 -8.77 17.85 -19.58
N GLN A 176 -8.25 18.90 -20.24
CA GLN A 176 -7.23 19.79 -19.68
C GLN A 176 -7.63 20.41 -18.32
N ALA A 177 -8.91 20.75 -18.14
CA ALA A 177 -9.44 21.25 -16.87
C ALA A 177 -9.39 20.20 -15.75
N LYS A 178 -9.75 18.94 -16.03
CA LYS A 178 -9.68 17.83 -15.06
C LYS A 178 -8.24 17.47 -14.73
N GLN A 179 -7.38 17.47 -15.74
CA GLN A 179 -5.95 17.26 -15.59
C GLN A 179 -5.33 18.28 -14.60
N ALA A 180 -5.70 19.55 -14.70
CA ALA A 180 -5.23 20.59 -13.77
C ALA A 180 -5.67 20.33 -12.32
N ILE A 181 -6.93 19.91 -12.10
CA ILE A 181 -7.46 19.60 -10.77
C ILE A 181 -6.75 18.37 -10.18
N LEU A 182 -6.60 17.30 -10.95
CA LEU A 182 -5.92 16.07 -10.51
C LEU A 182 -4.45 16.30 -10.20
N SER A 183 -3.74 17.08 -11.03
CA SER A 183 -2.35 17.46 -10.78
C SER A 183 -2.23 18.24 -9.48
N THR A 184 -3.08 19.25 -9.28
CA THR A 184 -3.08 20.07 -8.07
C THR A 184 -3.40 19.23 -6.82
N ALA A 185 -4.32 18.28 -6.93
CA ALA A 185 -4.64 17.36 -5.83
C ALA A 185 -3.44 16.46 -5.47
N LEU A 186 -2.70 15.95 -6.46
CA LEU A 186 -1.48 15.17 -6.24
C LEU A 186 -0.34 16.01 -5.66
N ASP A 187 -0.20 17.27 -6.07
CA ASP A 187 0.79 18.19 -5.51
C ASP A 187 0.48 18.49 -4.04
N ASN A 188 -0.79 18.74 -3.73
CA ASN A 188 -1.25 18.97 -2.36
C ASN A 188 -1.13 17.75 -1.45
N LEU A 189 -1.04 16.54 -2.01
CA LEU A 189 -0.92 15.31 -1.23
C LEU A 189 0.34 15.29 -0.34
N MET A 190 1.45 15.83 -0.85
CA MET A 190 2.73 15.88 -0.14
C MET A 190 3.04 17.22 0.52
N THR A 191 2.13 18.20 0.43
CA THR A 191 2.34 19.51 1.05
C THR A 191 2.45 19.36 2.56
N GLY A 192 3.57 19.80 3.13
CA GLY A 192 3.84 19.73 4.57
C GLY A 192 4.19 18.34 5.09
N ILE A 193 4.55 17.40 4.21
CA ILE A 193 4.96 16.04 4.58
C ILE A 193 6.48 15.93 4.58
N ASP A 194 7.05 15.59 5.72
CA ASP A 194 8.48 15.31 5.84
C ASP A 194 8.80 13.88 5.37
N ARG A 195 10.08 13.61 5.05
CA ARG A 195 10.59 12.26 4.77
C ARG A 195 10.74 11.40 6.03
N THR A 196 9.68 11.30 6.84
CA THR A 196 9.69 10.52 8.08
C THR A 196 8.38 9.79 8.33
N LEU A 197 8.43 8.64 8.99
CA LEU A 197 7.25 7.87 9.40
C LEU A 197 6.89 8.09 10.87
N LYS A 198 7.04 9.33 11.36
CA LYS A 198 6.56 9.73 12.69
C LYS A 198 5.04 9.82 12.70
N GLU A 199 4.41 9.57 13.85
CA GLU A 199 2.94 9.59 13.96
C GLU A 199 2.34 10.94 13.54
N SER A 200 2.90 12.06 13.98
CA SER A 200 2.44 13.39 13.57
C SER A 200 2.51 13.61 12.05
N ASN A 201 3.52 13.06 11.38
CA ASN A 201 3.62 13.18 9.92
C ASN A 201 2.60 12.28 9.20
N LYS A 202 2.35 11.07 9.74
CA LYS A 202 1.29 10.17 9.26
C LYS A 202 -0.10 10.79 9.42
N GLU A 203 -0.34 11.51 10.52
CA GLU A 203 -1.59 12.24 10.76
C GLU A 203 -1.78 13.36 9.74
N ASN A 204 -0.75 14.18 9.49
CA ASN A 204 -0.79 15.22 8.45
C ASN A 204 -1.07 14.62 7.07
N PHE A 205 -0.40 13.53 6.72
CA PHE A 205 -0.63 12.83 5.45
C PHE A 205 -2.06 12.30 5.34
N THR A 206 -2.63 11.81 6.43
CA THR A 206 -4.03 11.33 6.46
C THR A 206 -5.02 12.45 6.18
N GLN A 207 -4.76 13.67 6.68
CA GLN A 207 -5.56 14.85 6.36
C GLN A 207 -5.47 15.19 4.86
N ASN A 208 -4.25 15.20 4.32
CA ASN A 208 -4.01 15.44 2.89
C ASN A 208 -4.72 14.40 2.01
N ILE A 209 -4.66 13.11 2.37
CA ILE A 209 -5.37 12.03 1.67
C ILE A 209 -6.89 12.23 1.69
N THR A 210 -7.44 12.71 2.81
CA THR A 210 -8.88 12.94 2.94
C THR A 210 -9.32 14.06 1.99
N GLN A 211 -8.56 15.16 1.93
CA GLN A 211 -8.82 16.24 0.98
C GLN A 211 -8.61 15.82 -0.47
N PHE A 212 -7.52 15.08 -0.73
CA PHE A 212 -7.22 14.50 -2.05
C PHE A 212 -8.40 13.65 -2.54
N ARG A 213 -8.91 12.75 -1.70
CA ARG A 213 -10.05 11.89 -2.05
C ARG A 213 -11.27 12.71 -2.43
N SER A 214 -11.63 13.74 -1.65
CA SER A 214 -12.78 14.61 -1.98
C SER A 214 -12.58 15.28 -3.34
N ASN A 215 -11.43 15.94 -3.55
CA ASN A 215 -11.15 16.68 -4.78
C ASN A 215 -11.18 15.78 -6.02
N VAL A 216 -10.60 14.58 -5.92
CA VAL A 216 -10.57 13.62 -7.02
C VAL A 216 -11.96 13.05 -7.28
N GLN A 217 -12.70 12.68 -6.24
CA GLN A 217 -14.07 12.17 -6.41
C GLN A 217 -15.00 13.23 -7.01
N ASP A 218 -14.90 14.48 -6.57
CA ASP A 218 -15.66 15.58 -7.17
C ASP A 218 -15.30 15.74 -8.65
N ALA A 219 -14.01 15.75 -9.01
CA ALA A 219 -13.57 15.83 -10.40
C ALA A 219 -14.04 14.66 -11.28
N LEU A 220 -14.13 13.45 -10.71
CA LEU A 220 -14.61 12.25 -11.39
C LEU A 220 -16.16 12.23 -11.49
N ASN A 221 -16.87 12.66 -10.44
CA ASN A 221 -18.34 12.70 -10.36
C ASN A 221 -18.98 13.82 -11.19
N VAL A 222 -18.24 14.87 -11.57
CA VAL A 222 -18.74 15.98 -12.41
C VAL A 222 -19.28 15.49 -13.77
N ASN A 223 -18.95 14.27 -14.24
CA ASN A 223 -19.61 13.69 -15.42
C ASN A 223 -21.03 13.16 -15.18
N THR A 224 -21.42 12.86 -13.94
CA THR A 224 -22.76 12.31 -13.65
C THR A 224 -23.81 13.41 -13.59
N ILE A 225 -23.45 14.60 -13.08
CA ILE A 225 -24.40 15.72 -12.86
C ILE A 225 -24.64 16.53 -14.15
N ILE A 226 -23.66 16.61 -15.06
CA ILE A 226 -23.85 17.32 -16.33
C ILE A 226 -24.78 16.54 -17.28
N LEU A 227 -24.89 15.22 -17.12
CA LEU A 227 -25.84 14.39 -17.88
C LEU A 227 -27.27 14.41 -17.31
N SER A 228 -27.47 14.82 -16.05
CA SER A 228 -28.78 14.84 -15.39
C SER A 228 -29.48 16.21 -15.36
N SER A 229 -28.86 17.27 -15.90
CA SER A 229 -29.36 18.65 -15.80
C SER A 229 -29.70 19.30 -17.15
N ILE A 230 -30.00 18.51 -18.19
CA ILE A 230 -30.58 19.04 -19.44
C ILE A 230 -32.10 19.07 -19.31
N PRO A 231 -32.76 20.25 -19.24
CA PRO A 231 -34.21 20.31 -19.42
C PRO A 231 -34.50 19.89 -20.86
N VAL A 232 -35.37 18.89 -21.02
CA VAL A 232 -35.79 18.37 -22.32
C VAL A 232 -36.51 19.47 -23.09
N SER A 233 -35.79 20.16 -23.98
CA SER A 233 -36.38 20.93 -25.07
C SER A 233 -35.77 20.49 -26.40
N SER A 234 -36.68 20.06 -27.26
CA SER A 234 -36.51 19.56 -28.61
C SER A 234 -35.67 20.45 -29.52
N SER A 235 -34.66 19.89 -30.18
CA SER A 235 -34.55 19.86 -31.65
C SER A 235 -33.20 19.31 -32.14
N SER A 236 -33.31 18.60 -33.25
CA SER A 236 -32.33 18.02 -34.16
C SER A 236 -30.87 18.47 -34.16
N SER A 237 -30.02 17.45 -34.37
CA SER A 237 -28.81 17.38 -35.21
C SER A 237 -27.44 17.40 -34.52
N SER A 238 -26.63 16.44 -34.99
CA SER A 238 -25.16 16.40 -35.04
C SER A 238 -24.34 15.71 -33.93
N SER A 239 -23.39 14.89 -34.43
CA SER A 239 -22.16 14.38 -33.81
C SER A 239 -22.25 13.44 -32.61
N SER A 240 -22.21 12.14 -32.90
CA SER A 240 -21.85 11.10 -31.94
C SER A 240 -20.36 11.17 -31.60
N ASN A 241 -19.96 12.12 -30.75
CA ASN A 241 -18.74 11.97 -29.96
C ASN A 241 -19.09 11.10 -28.75
N VAL A 242 -18.91 9.79 -28.91
CA VAL A 242 -18.92 8.85 -27.78
C VAL A 242 -17.68 9.15 -26.95
N SER A 243 -17.80 10.06 -25.99
CA SER A 243 -16.85 10.19 -24.89
C SER A 243 -16.97 8.92 -24.05
N THR A 244 -16.17 7.92 -24.40
CA THR A 244 -16.04 6.69 -23.64
C THR A 244 -15.61 7.06 -22.23
N ASN A 245 -16.52 6.86 -21.25
CA ASN A 245 -16.16 6.79 -19.84
C ASN A 245 -15.17 5.63 -19.68
N VAL A 246 -13.87 5.94 -19.76
CA VAL A 246 -12.84 5.00 -19.36
C VAL A 246 -12.71 5.14 -17.85
N PRO A 247 -13.03 4.11 -17.05
CA PRO A 247 -12.61 4.09 -15.66
C PRO A 247 -11.08 4.08 -15.68
N VAL A 248 -10.45 5.19 -15.31
CA VAL A 248 -9.00 5.30 -15.25
C VAL A 248 -8.53 4.60 -13.97
N THR A 249 -8.61 3.28 -13.92
CA THR A 249 -7.89 2.54 -12.89
C THR A 249 -6.40 2.82 -13.10
N ILE A 250 -5.70 3.26 -12.06
CA ILE A 250 -4.25 3.37 -12.08
C ILE A 250 -3.74 1.95 -12.34
N ALA A 251 -3.29 1.68 -13.56
CA ALA A 251 -2.81 0.37 -13.97
C ALA A 251 -1.30 0.33 -13.80
N ILE A 252 -0.73 -0.80 -13.38
CA ILE A 252 0.72 -0.96 -13.36
C ILE A 252 1.20 -0.97 -14.80
N SER A 253 1.89 0.09 -15.24
CA SER A 253 2.57 0.08 -16.54
C SER A 253 3.72 -0.92 -16.46
N ASN A 254 3.52 -2.15 -16.94
CA ASN A 254 4.58 -3.17 -17.06
C ASN A 254 5.65 -2.82 -18.12
N SER A 255 5.75 -1.57 -18.55
CA SER A 255 6.64 -1.12 -19.62
C SER A 255 7.72 -0.17 -19.09
N ILE A 256 8.74 -0.70 -18.42
CA ILE A 256 10.09 -0.14 -18.53
C ILE A 256 11.09 -1.30 -18.73
N PRO A 257 11.97 -1.23 -19.74
CA PRO A 257 12.99 -2.23 -20.00
C PRO A 257 13.98 -2.28 -18.85
N SER A 258 14.50 -3.47 -18.58
CA SER A 258 15.67 -3.76 -17.75
C SER A 258 16.86 -2.86 -18.09
N SER A 259 16.93 -1.65 -17.52
CA SER A 259 18.10 -0.78 -17.62
C SER A 259 18.24 0.07 -16.37
N SER A 260 19.40 -0.08 -15.72
CA SER A 260 19.87 0.52 -14.45
C SER A 260 19.23 -0.01 -13.16
N MET A 261 19.82 -1.08 -12.63
CA MET A 261 19.67 -1.57 -11.27
C MET A 261 20.45 -0.68 -10.29
N THR A 262 19.90 0.42 -9.82
CA THR A 262 20.38 1.18 -8.63
C THR A 262 19.41 2.33 -8.41
N ALA A 263 18.60 2.34 -7.34
CA ALA A 263 18.07 3.59 -6.77
C ALA A 263 17.21 3.46 -5.50
N PRO A 264 16.37 2.44 -5.25
CA PRO A 264 15.46 2.53 -4.08
C PRO A 264 16.23 2.53 -2.76
N VAL A 265 17.31 1.74 -2.73
CA VAL A 265 18.20 1.65 -1.58
C VAL A 265 19.21 2.78 -1.51
N GLU A 266 19.69 3.33 -2.62
CA GLU A 266 20.59 4.49 -2.57
C GLU A 266 19.85 5.73 -2.04
N GLU A 267 18.59 5.95 -2.44
CA GLU A 267 17.76 7.02 -1.88
C GLU A 267 17.43 6.80 -0.40
N LEU A 268 17.11 5.57 0.01
CA LEU A 268 16.97 5.23 1.43
C LEU A 268 18.28 5.44 2.21
N MET A 269 19.44 5.15 1.62
CA MET A 269 20.76 5.30 2.25
C MET A 269 21.24 6.76 2.33
N THR A 270 20.51 7.70 1.74
CA THR A 270 20.71 9.15 1.95
C THR A 270 19.91 9.73 3.13
N LEU A 271 19.14 8.91 3.86
CA LEU A 271 18.44 9.25 5.13
C LEU A 271 19.35 9.21 6.35
#